data_AF-A0A6V7Q8S2-F1
#
_entry.id   AF-A0A6V7Q8S2-F1
#
_cell.length_a   1.000
_cell.length_b   1.000
_cell.length_c   1.000
_cell.angle_alpha   90.00
_cell.angle_beta   90.00
_cell.angle_gamma   90.00
#
_symmetry.space_group_name_H-M   'P 1'
#
loop_
_entity.id
_entity.type
_entity.pdbx_description
1 polymer ?
#
loop_
_entity_poly.entity_id
_entity_poly.type
_entity_poly.pdbx_seq_one_letter_code
_entity_poly.pdbx_strand_id
1 'polypeptide(L)'
;MKAATEMWEKVEEQRVAELKNPGISKKDEIQKKRKKQGAAAADGLGELTAEEAAEQAAAMRSQIHLFWGNMLFERSQVEFKLGVGDWRKNLDAAIERFKLAGASEADISMVLKNHSSNAGVAEPDEKKAARCDRPAKRGRMNFQSKVLQF
;
A
#
# COMPACT_ATOMS: atom_id res chain seq x y z
N MET A 1 2.57 18.83 -7.26
CA MET A 1 1.57 18.23 -6.35
C MET A 1 0.13 18.62 -6.70
N LYS A 2 -0.21 19.91 -6.89
CA LYS A 2 -1.60 20.36 -7.17
C LYS A 2 -2.27 19.73 -8.40
N ALA A 3 -1.50 19.50 -9.48
CA ALA A 3 -2.05 18.89 -10.69
C ALA A 3 -2.52 17.44 -10.49
N ALA A 4 -1.87 16.68 -9.60
CA ALA A 4 -2.28 15.31 -9.30
C ALA A 4 -3.59 15.28 -8.51
N THR A 5 -3.75 16.20 -7.55
CA THR A 5 -4.97 16.33 -6.76
C THR A 5 -6.15 16.84 -7.59
N GLU A 6 -5.94 17.80 -8.50
CA GLU A 6 -7.00 18.33 -9.38
C GLU A 6 -7.49 17.30 -10.40
N MET A 7 -6.61 16.44 -10.92
CA MET A 7 -7.03 15.35 -11.81
C MET A 7 -7.86 14.31 -11.07
N TRP A 8 -7.50 13.99 -9.82
CA TRP A 8 -8.21 13.00 -9.02
C TRP A 8 -9.61 13.50 -8.60
N GLU A 9 -9.72 14.78 -8.24
CA GLU A 9 -10.99 15.43 -7.92
C GLU A 9 -11.97 15.41 -9.10
N LYS A 10 -11.49 15.75 -10.31
CA LYS A 10 -12.31 15.69 -11.54
C LYS A 10 -12.78 14.27 -11.88
N VAL A 11 -11.96 13.25 -11.63
CA VAL A 11 -12.33 11.84 -11.87
C VAL A 11 -13.37 11.37 -10.85
N GLU A 12 -13.27 11.81 -9.60
CA GLU A 12 -14.24 11.48 -8.55
C GLU A 12 -15.59 12.19 -8.78
N GLU A 13 -15.57 13.46 -9.21
CA GLU A 13 -16.77 14.19 -9.62
C GLU A 13 -17.51 13.51 -10.78
N GLN A 14 -16.77 12.97 -11.76
CA GLN A 14 -17.35 12.19 -12.86
C GLN A 14 -18.00 10.90 -12.35
N ARG A 15 -17.36 10.16 -11.43
CA ARG A 15 -17.95 8.96 -10.83
C ARG A 15 -19.26 9.25 -10.09
N VAL A 16 -19.29 10.32 -9.29
CA VAL A 16 -20.50 10.72 -8.56
C VAL A 16 -21.62 11.18 -9.50
N ALA A 17 -21.28 11.87 -10.59
CA ALA A 17 -22.25 12.28 -11.60
C ALA A 17 -22.88 11.08 -12.34
N GLU A 18 -22.08 10.06 -12.66
CA GLU A 18 -22.54 8.83 -13.31
C GLU A 18 -23.45 7.99 -12.40
N LEU A 19 -23.18 7.95 -11.09
CA LEU A 19 -24.05 7.27 -10.11
C LEU A 19 -25.37 8.01 -9.87
N LYS A 20 -25.39 9.35 -10.01
CA LYS A 20 -26.60 10.18 -9.80
C LYS A 20 -27.57 10.18 -11.00
N ASN A 21 -27.13 9.78 -12.20
CA ASN A 21 -27.99 9.67 -13.37
C ASN A 21 -27.73 8.35 -14.14
N PRO A 22 -28.32 7.22 -13.71
CA PRO A 22 -28.22 5.96 -14.45
C PRO A 22 -29.04 5.94 -15.76
N GLY A 23 -29.71 7.04 -16.13
CA GLY A 23 -30.57 7.12 -17.30
C GLY A 23 -30.35 8.38 -18.13
N ILE A 24 -30.21 8.19 -19.45
CA ILE A 24 -30.38 9.20 -20.51
C ILE A 24 -29.17 10.15 -20.70
N SER A 25 -28.09 9.65 -21.30
CA SER A 25 -27.21 10.45 -22.23
C SER A 25 -26.06 9.66 -22.88
N LYS A 26 -25.91 8.35 -22.63
CA LYS A 26 -24.79 7.56 -23.20
C LYS A 26 -25.12 6.69 -24.42
N LYS A 27 -26.29 6.81 -25.06
CA LYS A 27 -26.54 6.07 -26.32
C LYS A 27 -26.12 6.83 -27.57
N ASP A 28 -26.25 8.16 -27.58
CA ASP A 28 -25.99 8.97 -28.79
C ASP A 28 -24.54 9.48 -28.92
N GLU A 29 -23.85 9.83 -27.83
CA GLU A 29 -22.45 10.31 -27.93
C GLU A 29 -21.43 9.18 -28.18
N ILE A 30 -21.71 7.97 -27.71
CA ILE A 30 -20.84 6.80 -27.92
C ILE A 30 -20.84 6.37 -29.40
N GLN A 31 -21.95 6.52 -30.10
CA GLN A 31 -22.04 6.16 -31.53
C GLN A 31 -21.27 7.13 -32.43
N LYS A 32 -21.25 8.43 -32.11
CA LYS A 32 -20.57 9.44 -32.94
C LYS A 32 -19.05 9.39 -32.82
N LYS A 33 -18.50 9.00 -31.65
CA LYS A 33 -17.05 8.79 -31.47
C LYS A 33 -16.56 7.43 -31.98
N ARG A 34 -17.39 6.38 -31.95
CA ARG A 34 -17.04 5.04 -32.49
C ARG A 34 -16.84 5.01 -34.01
N LYS A 35 -17.45 5.91 -34.78
CA LYS A 35 -17.36 5.88 -36.25
C LYS A 35 -16.06 6.46 -36.83
N LYS A 36 -15.20 7.09 -36.01
CA LYS A 36 -13.91 7.68 -36.46
C LYS A 36 -12.67 6.90 -36.00
N GLN A 37 -12.84 5.85 -35.20
CA GLN A 37 -11.77 4.92 -34.80
C GLN A 37 -12.28 3.50 -34.99
N GLY A 38 -12.54 3.14 -36.25
CA GLY A 38 -12.88 1.77 -36.61
C GLY A 38 -11.61 0.91 -36.73
N ALA A 39 -11.72 -0.31 -36.21
CA ALA A 39 -10.92 -1.50 -36.55
C ALA A 39 -9.58 -1.72 -35.82
N ALA A 40 -9.61 -1.90 -34.50
CA ALA A 40 -8.86 -2.95 -33.81
C ALA A 40 -9.37 -3.07 -32.37
N ALA A 41 -9.54 -4.29 -31.86
CA ALA A 41 -10.05 -4.63 -30.52
C ALA A 41 -11.58 -4.45 -30.32
N ALA A 42 -12.35 -5.12 -31.19
CA ALA A 42 -13.65 -5.66 -30.80
C ALA A 42 -13.44 -7.08 -30.27
N ASP A 43 -12.90 -7.20 -29.07
CA ASP A 43 -13.04 -8.41 -28.26
C ASP A 43 -12.90 -8.03 -26.78
N GLY A 44 -13.95 -8.25 -25.99
CA GLY A 44 -13.87 -8.21 -24.52
C GLY A 44 -14.29 -6.94 -23.77
N LEU A 45 -15.07 -6.01 -24.35
CA LEU A 45 -15.78 -5.02 -23.52
C LEU A 45 -17.13 -5.60 -23.05
N GLY A 46 -17.05 -6.68 -22.27
CA GLY A 46 -18.18 -7.13 -21.46
C GLY A 46 -18.54 -6.04 -20.46
N GLU A 47 -19.83 -5.78 -20.31
CA GLU A 47 -20.34 -4.93 -19.23
C GLU A 47 -19.91 -5.56 -17.91
N LEU A 48 -18.92 -4.96 -17.23
CA LEU A 48 -18.46 -5.37 -15.90
C LEU A 48 -19.71 -5.47 -15.02
N THR A 49 -19.99 -6.68 -14.55
CA THR A 49 -21.14 -6.91 -13.67
C THR A 49 -20.93 -6.12 -12.38
N ALA A 50 -22.03 -5.78 -11.70
CA ALA A 50 -21.95 -5.07 -10.43
C ALA A 50 -21.10 -5.83 -9.39
N GLU A 51 -21.06 -7.16 -9.47
CA GLU A 51 -20.24 -8.04 -8.64
C GLU A 51 -18.74 -7.86 -8.94
N GLU A 52 -18.33 -7.97 -10.19
CA GLU A 52 -16.93 -7.79 -10.59
C GLU A 52 -16.42 -6.37 -10.30
N ALA A 53 -17.28 -5.35 -10.48
CA ALA A 53 -16.96 -3.98 -10.10
C ALA A 53 -16.79 -3.81 -8.57
N ALA A 54 -17.61 -4.50 -7.77
CA ALA A 54 -17.49 -4.50 -6.32
C ALA A 54 -16.22 -5.22 -5.85
N GLU A 55 -15.85 -6.32 -6.50
CA GLU A 55 -14.61 -7.06 -6.24
C GLU A 55 -13.38 -6.21 -6.58
N GLN A 56 -13.36 -5.56 -7.74
CA GLN A 56 -12.29 -4.63 -8.11
C GLN A 56 -12.17 -3.49 -7.09
N ALA A 57 -13.30 -2.93 -6.63
CA ALA A 57 -13.29 -1.90 -5.61
C ALA A 57 -12.78 -2.43 -4.25
N ALA A 58 -13.10 -3.68 -3.89
CA ALA A 58 -12.58 -4.32 -2.69
C ALA A 58 -11.07 -4.57 -2.76
N ALA A 59 -10.58 -5.06 -3.91
CA ALA A 59 -9.16 -5.25 -4.16
C ALA A 59 -8.38 -3.94 -4.07
N MET A 60 -8.89 -2.87 -4.71
CA MET A 60 -8.28 -1.54 -4.60
C MET A 60 -8.27 -1.01 -3.17
N ARG A 61 -9.37 -1.17 -2.42
CA ARG A 61 -9.42 -0.78 -1.00
C ARG A 61 -8.40 -1.54 -0.17
N SER A 62 -8.30 -2.86 -0.35
CA SER A 62 -7.31 -3.70 0.33
C SER A 62 -5.89 -3.21 0.04
N GLN A 63 -5.55 -2.94 -1.22
CA GLN A 63 -4.24 -2.48 -1.62
C GLN A 63 -3.87 -1.11 -1.00
N ILE A 64 -4.82 -0.17 -0.96
CA ILE A 64 -4.63 1.12 -0.29
C ILE A 64 -4.34 0.92 1.20
N HIS A 65 -5.08 0.02 1.86
CA HIS A 65 -4.87 -0.30 3.27
C HIS A 65 -3.50 -0.92 3.52
N LEU A 66 -3.00 -1.83 2.65
CA LEU A 66 -1.65 -2.37 2.75
C LEU A 66 -0.58 -1.28 2.64
N PHE A 67 -0.68 -0.40 1.64
CA PHE A 67 0.28 0.69 1.47
C PHE A 67 0.28 1.63 2.67
N TRP A 68 -0.89 2.01 3.17
CA TRP A 68 -0.99 2.88 4.34
C TRP A 68 -0.44 2.18 5.60
N GLY A 69 -0.79 0.91 5.83
CA GLY A 69 -0.23 0.13 6.93
C GLY A 69 1.29 0.08 6.90
N ASN A 70 1.88 -0.18 5.74
CA ASN A 70 3.33 -0.20 5.57
C ASN A 70 3.97 1.17 5.84
N MET A 71 3.37 2.27 5.36
CA MET A 71 3.88 3.61 5.66
C MET A 71 3.88 3.93 7.16
N LEU A 72 2.83 3.53 7.87
CA LEU A 72 2.73 3.72 9.33
C LEU A 72 3.73 2.85 10.09
N PHE A 73 3.92 1.60 9.64
CA PHE A 73 4.90 0.68 10.22
C PHE A 73 6.34 1.21 10.04
N GLU A 74 6.72 1.66 8.85
CA GLU A 74 8.06 2.24 8.63
C GLU A 74 8.26 3.50 9.47
N ARG A 75 7.22 4.35 9.57
CA ARG A 75 7.26 5.52 10.44
C ARG A 75 7.45 5.15 11.90
N SER A 76 6.75 4.13 12.42
CA SER A 76 6.92 3.69 13.81
C SER A 76 8.34 3.16 14.06
N GLN A 77 8.95 2.46 13.08
CA GLN A 77 10.34 2.03 13.19
C GLN A 77 11.31 3.21 13.29
N VAL A 78 11.13 4.24 12.45
CA VAL A 78 11.98 5.44 12.46
C VAL A 78 11.83 6.22 13.75
N GLU A 79 10.59 6.45 14.19
CA GLU A 79 10.29 7.16 15.45
C GLU A 79 10.86 6.42 16.67
N PHE A 80 10.75 5.09 16.71
CA PHE A 80 11.37 4.28 17.77
C PHE A 80 12.90 4.44 17.79
N LYS A 81 13.58 4.31 16.63
CA LYS A 81 15.04 4.42 16.54
C LYS A 81 15.56 5.80 16.93
N LEU A 82 14.80 6.85 16.61
CA LEU A 82 15.16 8.23 16.93
C LEU A 82 14.75 8.65 18.35
N GLY A 83 13.95 7.83 19.05
CA GLY A 83 13.45 8.15 20.38
C GLY A 83 12.51 9.36 20.38
N VAL A 84 11.79 9.59 19.28
CA VAL A 84 10.87 10.73 19.09
C VAL A 84 9.47 10.25 18.77
N GLY A 85 8.47 11.11 19.00
CA GLY A 85 7.08 10.81 18.64
C GLY A 85 6.46 9.68 19.46
N ASP A 86 5.27 9.26 19.06
CA ASP A 86 4.52 8.18 19.69
C ASP A 86 4.46 6.99 18.74
N TRP A 87 5.61 6.31 18.62
CA TRP A 87 5.79 5.19 17.69
C TRP A 87 4.78 4.07 17.94
N ARG A 88 4.29 3.89 19.19
CA ARG A 88 3.28 2.88 19.54
C ARG A 88 1.95 3.18 18.87
N LYS A 89 1.48 4.44 18.92
CA LYS A 89 0.26 4.84 18.20
C LYS A 89 0.36 4.60 16.70
N ASN A 90 1.52 4.85 16.10
CA ASN A 90 1.73 4.58 14.67
C ASN A 90 1.76 3.08 14.37
N LEU A 91 2.36 2.26 15.25
CA LEU A 91 2.37 0.81 15.11
C LEU A 91 0.95 0.21 15.26
N ASP A 92 0.18 0.65 16.25
CA ASP A 92 -1.21 0.23 16.44
C ASP A 92 -2.07 0.61 15.23
N ALA A 93 -1.89 1.83 14.70
CA ALA A 93 -2.58 2.26 13.50
C ALA A 93 -2.17 1.44 12.25
N ALA A 94 -0.90 1.01 12.15
CA ALA A 94 -0.46 0.11 11.08
C ALA A 94 -1.18 -1.25 11.14
N ILE A 95 -1.29 -1.84 12.34
CA ILE A 95 -2.00 -3.11 12.58
C ILE A 95 -3.45 -3.01 12.13
N GLU A 96 -4.16 -1.94 12.51
CA GLU A 96 -5.55 -1.73 12.09
C GLU A 96 -5.68 -1.60 10.56
N ARG A 97 -4.71 -0.98 9.88
CA ARG A 97 -4.70 -0.93 8.42
C ARG A 97 -4.46 -2.29 7.79
N PHE A 98 -3.57 -3.12 8.33
CA PHE A 98 -3.37 -4.49 7.82
C PHE A 98 -4.61 -5.36 7.99
N LYS A 99 -5.33 -5.23 9.11
CA LYS A 99 -6.62 -5.91 9.30
C LYS A 99 -7.65 -5.48 8.26
N LEU A 100 -7.77 -4.17 7.99
CA LEU A 100 -8.67 -3.65 6.95
C LEU A 100 -8.26 -4.06 5.53
N ALA A 101 -6.99 -4.38 5.30
CA ALA A 101 -6.53 -4.98 4.06
C ALA A 101 -6.90 -6.47 3.91
N GLY A 102 -7.38 -7.12 4.97
CA GLY A 102 -7.63 -8.56 4.98
C GLY A 102 -6.39 -9.41 5.24
N ALA A 103 -5.31 -8.83 5.80
CA ALA A 103 -4.13 -9.60 6.19
C ALA A 103 -4.47 -10.56 7.33
N SER A 104 -3.91 -11.77 7.28
CA SER A 104 -4.11 -12.76 8.34
C SER A 104 -3.40 -12.32 9.64
N GLU A 105 -3.92 -12.78 10.78
CA GLU A 105 -3.28 -12.49 12.08
C GLU A 105 -1.84 -13.06 12.14
N ALA A 106 -1.58 -14.18 11.46
CA ALA A 106 -0.25 -14.76 11.36
C ALA A 106 0.72 -13.85 10.60
N ASP A 107 0.30 -13.28 9.46
CA ASP A 107 1.13 -12.37 8.66
C ASP A 107 1.41 -11.08 9.42
N ILE A 108 0.38 -10.53 10.08
CA ILE A 108 0.53 -9.35 10.94
C ILE A 108 1.54 -9.64 12.06
N SER A 109 1.41 -10.78 12.75
CA SER A 109 2.34 -11.18 13.81
C SER A 109 3.79 -11.30 13.30
N MET A 110 3.98 -11.85 12.10
CA MET A 110 5.29 -11.97 11.47
C MET A 110 5.92 -10.60 11.19
N VAL A 111 5.14 -9.65 10.67
CA VAL A 111 5.59 -8.27 10.43
C VAL A 111 5.95 -7.57 11.74
N LEU A 112 5.15 -7.75 12.80
CA LEU A 112 5.38 -7.13 14.10
C LEU A 112 6.66 -7.62 14.79
N LYS A 113 7.01 -8.90 14.62
CA LYS A 113 8.27 -9.46 15.14
C LYS A 113 9.50 -8.74 14.57
N ASN A 114 9.40 -8.21 13.36
CA ASN A 114 10.47 -7.47 12.69
C ASN A 114 10.57 -6.00 13.12
N HIS A 115 9.63 -5.51 13.94
CA HIS A 115 9.68 -4.13 14.40
C HIS A 115 10.92 -3.90 15.26
N SER A 116 11.55 -2.75 15.08
CA SER A 116 12.83 -2.42 15.74
C SER A 116 12.76 -2.39 17.27
N SER A 117 11.56 -2.26 17.85
CA SER A 117 11.34 -2.39 19.31
C SER A 117 11.52 -3.80 19.85
N ASN A 118 11.40 -4.82 19.00
CA ASN A 118 11.53 -6.22 19.38
C ASN A 118 12.95 -6.77 19.15
N ALA A 119 13.85 -5.97 18.57
CA ALA A 119 15.23 -6.36 18.28
C ALA A 119 16.10 -6.63 19.53
N GLY A 120 15.59 -6.39 20.74
CA GLY A 120 16.24 -6.74 22.01
C GLY A 120 15.69 -7.99 22.70
N VAL A 121 14.72 -8.69 22.10
CA VAL A 121 14.06 -9.88 22.69
C VAL A 121 14.55 -11.18 22.02
N ALA A 122 15.52 -11.10 21.13
CA ALA A 122 16.18 -12.27 20.53
C ALA A 122 17.46 -12.62 21.32
N GLU A 123 17.29 -13.47 22.33
CA GLU A 123 18.25 -14.38 23.01
C GLU A 123 19.60 -13.84 23.56
N PRO A 124 20.02 -14.30 24.76
CA PRO A 124 21.32 -13.98 25.35
C PRO A 124 22.46 -14.78 24.68
N ASP A 125 23.30 -14.12 23.88
CA ASP A 125 24.57 -14.71 23.44
C ASP A 125 25.61 -14.58 24.57
N GLU A 126 25.60 -15.54 25.50
CA GLU A 126 26.71 -15.76 26.41
C GLU A 126 27.85 -16.50 25.70
N LYS A 127 28.77 -15.79 25.03
CA LYS A 127 30.22 -16.15 25.01
C LYS A 127 31.14 -14.92 24.96
N LYS A 128 31.74 -14.65 26.12
CA LYS A 128 33.07 -14.03 26.37
C LYS A 128 34.11 -14.40 25.28
N ALA A 129 35.18 -13.66 24.97
CA ALA A 129 35.81 -12.44 25.48
C ALA A 129 36.92 -12.00 24.49
N ALA A 130 37.32 -10.72 24.56
CA ALA A 130 38.71 -10.22 24.58
C ALA A 130 38.85 -8.87 23.86
N ARG A 131 39.31 -7.86 24.61
CA ARG A 131 39.70 -6.52 24.15
C ARG A 131 40.97 -6.60 23.29
N CYS A 132 41.09 -5.80 22.21
CA CYS A 132 41.91 -4.58 22.13
C CYS A 132 42.10 -4.09 20.67
N ASP A 133 41.97 -2.76 20.51
CA ASP A 133 42.59 -1.85 19.53
C ASP A 133 42.17 -1.75 18.03
N ARG A 134 42.11 -0.48 17.60
CA ARG A 134 41.61 0.20 16.37
C ARG A 134 42.44 -0.06 15.07
N PRO A 135 42.15 0.53 13.87
CA PRO A 135 41.05 1.41 13.42
C PRO A 135 40.35 1.04 12.07
N ALA A 136 39.19 1.69 11.86
CA ALA A 136 38.50 2.06 10.62
C ALA A 136 38.91 1.44 9.26
N LYS A 137 37.98 0.67 8.66
CA LYS A 137 37.70 0.75 7.21
C LYS A 137 36.20 0.80 6.96
N ARG A 138 35.80 1.92 6.34
CA ARG A 138 34.46 2.26 5.87
C ARG A 138 34.11 1.33 4.69
N GLY A 139 33.47 0.20 4.98
CA GLY A 139 32.94 -0.73 3.98
C GLY A 139 31.45 -0.44 3.73
N ARG A 140 31.10 -0.16 2.47
CA ARG A 140 29.72 0.08 2.00
C ARG A 140 28.80 -1.05 2.43
N MET A 141 27.70 -0.71 3.10
CA MET A 141 26.58 -1.62 3.31
C MET A 141 25.80 -1.72 2.00
N ASN A 142 25.91 -2.86 1.31
CA ASN A 142 25.03 -3.19 0.21
C ASN A 142 23.68 -3.63 0.78
N PHE A 143 22.72 -2.70 0.81
CA PHE A 143 21.31 -3.02 1.02
C PHE A 143 20.72 -3.37 -0.35
N GLN A 144 20.79 -4.64 -0.72
CA GLN A 144 20.10 -5.17 -1.90
C GLN A 144 19.10 -6.22 -1.44
N SER A 145 17.85 -5.78 -1.51
CA SER A 145 16.71 -6.54 -2.05
C SER A 145 16.31 -7.83 -1.35
N LYS A 146 15.25 -7.72 -0.53
CA LYS A 146 14.23 -8.77 -0.36
C LYS A 146 12.94 -8.13 0.16
N VAL A 147 12.29 -7.35 -0.70
CA VAL A 147 10.88 -6.97 -0.52
C VAL A 147 10.22 -7.06 -1.88
N LEU A 148 9.76 -8.26 -2.23
CA LEU A 148 8.57 -8.53 -3.07
C LEU A 148 8.43 -10.04 -3.20
N GLN A 149 7.61 -10.64 -2.36
CA GLN A 149 6.93 -11.92 -2.61
C GLN A 149 5.81 -12.08 -1.58
N PHE A 150 4.74 -11.33 -1.82
CA PHE A 150 3.36 -11.71 -1.57
C PHE A 150 2.52 -11.04 -2.66
#